data_AF-B5TM90-F1
#
_entry.id   AF-B5TM90-F1
#
_cell.length_a   1.000
_cell.length_b   1.000
_cell.length_c   1.000
_cell.angle_alpha   90.00
_cell.angle_beta   90.00
_cell.angle_gamma   90.00
#
_symmetry.space_group_name_H-M   'P 1'
#
loop_
_entity.id
_entity.type
_entity.pdbx_description
1 polymer ?
#
loop_
_entity_poly.entity_id
_entity_poly.type
_entity_poly.pdbx_seq_one_letter_code
_entity_poly.pdbx_strand_id
1 'polypeptide(L)'
;LPIILDSPLAQRITTAYRELHDYWNAEARARLAEGRDPLGFSQLISVDTHARHQQVVNYPKSTGRPAIVIAGNGMCSGGRIVNYL
;
A
#
# COMPACT_ATOMS: atom_id res chain seq x y z
N LEU A 1 2.31 -5.15 -12.34
CA LEU A 1 2.94 -3.90 -11.85
C LEU A 1 2.86 -3.88 -10.32
N PRO A 2 3.97 -3.74 -9.56
CA PRO A 2 3.89 -3.72 -8.10
C PRO A 2 3.18 -2.45 -7.61
N ILE A 3 2.35 -2.60 -6.58
CA ILE A 3 1.70 -1.51 -5.85
C ILE A 3 2.27 -1.51 -4.44
N ILE A 4 3.08 -0.51 -4.11
CA ILE A 4 3.86 -0.46 -2.89
C ILE A 4 3.17 0.48 -1.90
N LEU A 5 2.73 -0.05 -0.76
CA LEU A 5 2.17 0.71 0.34
C LEU A 5 3.26 1.00 1.37
N ASP A 6 3.81 2.20 1.30
CA ASP A 6 4.93 2.62 2.11
C ASP A 6 4.52 3.53 3.26
N SER A 7 3.79 2.93 4.19
CA SER A 7 3.38 3.55 5.44
C SER A 7 3.05 2.45 6.47
N PRO A 8 3.78 2.37 7.59
CA PRO A 8 3.49 1.38 8.63
C PRO A 8 2.09 1.56 9.21
N LEU A 9 1.62 2.81 9.30
CA LEU A 9 0.27 3.11 9.74
C LEU A 9 -0.76 2.62 8.72
N ALA A 10 -0.56 2.89 7.43
CA ALA A 10 -1.50 2.45 6.41
C ALA A 10 -1.59 0.92 6.37
N GLN A 11 -0.47 0.20 6.48
CA GLN A 11 -0.48 -1.26 6.59
C GLN A 11 -1.36 -1.76 7.75
N ARG A 12 -1.19 -1.20 8.95
CA ARG A 12 -2.00 -1.60 10.12
C ARG A 12 -3.49 -1.31 9.92
N ILE A 13 -3.81 -0.15 9.35
CA ILE A 13 -5.19 0.22 9.02
C ILE A 13 -5.77 -0.74 7.98
N THR A 14 -5.03 -1.05 6.92
CA THR A 14 -5.46 -2.01 5.89
C THR A 14 -5.73 -3.39 6.49
N THR A 15 -4.87 -3.89 7.38
CA THR A 15 -5.12 -5.15 8.10
C THR A 15 -6.41 -5.08 8.92
N ALA A 16 -6.59 -4.04 9.73
CA ALA A 16 -7.80 -3.89 10.54
C ALA A 16 -9.07 -3.78 9.67
N TYR A 17 -9.01 -3.06 8.54
CA TYR A 17 -10.15 -2.93 7.63
C TYR A 17 -10.54 -4.26 6.97
N ARG A 18 -9.59 -5.17 6.74
CA ARG A 18 -9.87 -6.53 6.20
C ARG A 18 -10.64 -7.39 7.21
N GLU A 19 -10.37 -7.22 8.50
CA GLU A 19 -11.11 -7.91 9.57
C GLU A 19 -12.54 -7.37 9.73
N LEU A 20 -12.81 -6.15 9.25
CA LEU A 20 -14.10 -5.47 9.36
C LEU A 20 -14.95 -5.54 8.07
N HIS A 21 -14.78 -6.59 7.26
CA HIS A 21 -15.44 -6.71 5.94
C HIS A 21 -16.97 -6.73 6.01
N ASP A 22 -17.56 -7.13 7.15
CA ASP A 22 -19.00 -7.05 7.38
C ASP A 22 -19.54 -5.62 7.25
N TYR A 23 -18.73 -4.62 7.61
CA TYR A 23 -19.10 -3.20 7.59
C TYR A 23 -18.82 -2.51 6.25
N TRP A 24 -18.27 -3.22 5.26
CA TRP A 24 -17.96 -2.62 3.97
C TRP A 24 -19.23 -2.19 3.21
N ASN A 25 -19.08 -1.37 2.17
CA ASN A 25 -20.22 -1.06 1.30
C ASN A 25 -20.65 -2.31 0.50
N ALA A 26 -21.84 -2.26 -0.10
CA ALA A 26 -22.40 -3.41 -0.83
C ALA A 26 -21.49 -3.89 -1.98
N GLU A 27 -20.85 -2.95 -2.69
CA GLU A 27 -19.95 -3.26 -3.81
C GLU A 27 -18.72 -4.05 -3.36
N ALA A 28 -18.05 -3.63 -2.28
CA ALA A 28 -16.85 -4.30 -1.80
C ALA A 28 -17.16 -5.69 -1.25
N ARG A 29 -18.31 -5.87 -0.58
CA ARG A 29 -18.77 -7.21 -0.18
C ARG A 29 -19.10 -8.10 -1.37
N ALA A 30 -19.71 -7.55 -2.43
CA ALA A 30 -19.97 -8.31 -3.66
C ALA A 30 -18.66 -8.78 -4.32
N ARG A 31 -17.66 -7.90 -4.43
CA ARG A 31 -16.32 -8.27 -4.92
C ARG A 31 -15.66 -9.35 -4.06
N LEU A 32 -15.82 -9.28 -2.74
CA LEU A 32 -15.32 -10.30 -1.82
C LEU A 32 -16.02 -11.66 -2.04
N ALA A 33 -17.34 -11.65 -2.24
CA ALA A 33 -18.11 -12.86 -2.54
C ALA A 33 -17.73 -13.51 -3.89
N GLU A 34 -17.23 -12.73 -4.84
CA GLU A 34 -16.63 -13.23 -6.10
C GLU A 34 -15.21 -13.81 -5.91
N GLY A 35 -14.69 -13.87 -4.68
CA GLY A 35 -13.33 -14.34 -4.39
C GLY A 35 -12.23 -13.30 -4.64
N ARG A 36 -12.58 -12.02 -4.84
CA ARG A 36 -11.59 -10.95 -4.94
C ARG A 36 -11.22 -10.44 -3.55
N ASP A 37 -10.00 -9.94 -3.38
CA ASP A 37 -9.57 -9.26 -2.16
C ASP A 37 -9.25 -7.78 -2.46
N PRO A 38 -10.21 -6.85 -2.26
CA PRO A 38 -10.03 -5.43 -2.60
C PRO A 38 -8.88 -4.75 -1.85
N LEU A 39 -8.53 -5.23 -0.65
CA LEU A 39 -7.50 -4.62 0.22
C LEU A 39 -6.27 -5.53 0.42
N GLY A 40 -6.25 -6.71 -0.18
CA GLY A 40 -5.17 -7.69 -0.09
C GLY A 40 -4.84 -8.37 -1.41
N PHE A 41 -5.04 -7.66 -2.53
CA PHE A 41 -4.71 -8.17 -3.87
C PHE A 41 -3.21 -8.48 -4.01
N SER A 42 -2.88 -9.45 -4.88
CA SER A 42 -1.54 -10.07 -4.97
C SER A 42 -0.39 -9.11 -5.34
N GLN A 43 -0.70 -7.98 -5.95
CA GLN A 43 0.30 -6.97 -6.35
C GLN A 43 0.65 -6.00 -5.20
N LEU A 44 -0.06 -6.03 -4.06
CA LEU A 44 0.15 -5.15 -2.93
C LEU A 44 1.39 -5.56 -2.12
N ILE A 45 2.33 -4.63 -1.96
CA ILE A 45 3.56 -4.81 -1.19
C ILE A 45 3.59 -3.80 -0.05
N SER A 46 3.45 -4.26 1.19
CA SER A 46 3.50 -3.40 2.37
C SER A 46 4.93 -3.21 2.89
N VAL A 47 5.24 -1.99 3.34
CA VAL A 47 6.56 -1.61 3.86
C VAL A 47 6.41 -1.06 5.29
N ASP A 48 6.84 -1.85 6.26
CA ASP A 48 6.77 -1.52 7.70
C ASP A 48 8.08 -0.92 8.24
N THR A 49 9.24 -1.33 7.73
CA THR A 49 10.54 -0.90 8.24
C THR A 49 11.20 0.23 7.44
N HIS A 50 12.02 1.02 8.12
CA HIS A 50 12.81 2.08 7.47
C HIS A 50 13.84 1.51 6.47
N ALA A 51 14.50 0.40 6.79
CA ALA A 51 15.45 -0.25 5.88
C ALA A 51 14.78 -0.68 4.57
N ARG A 52 13.58 -1.27 4.65
CA ARG A 52 12.83 -1.65 3.45
C ARG A 52 12.32 -0.45 2.67
N HIS A 53 11.94 0.64 3.35
CA HIS A 53 11.65 1.92 2.71
C HIS A 53 12.84 2.42 1.87
N GLN A 54 14.06 2.43 2.41
CA GLN A 54 15.25 2.84 1.66
C GLN A 54 15.49 1.97 0.42
N GLN A 55 15.27 0.66 0.52
CA GLN A 55 15.36 -0.25 -0.62
C GLN A 55 14.31 0.09 -1.70
N VAL A 56 13.07 0.37 -1.29
CA VAL A 56 11.98 0.71 -2.20
C VAL A 56 12.24 2.04 -2.91
N VAL A 57 12.70 3.08 -2.21
CA VAL A 57 13.07 4.36 -2.83
C VAL A 57 14.14 4.17 -3.92
N ASN A 58 15.10 3.29 -3.67
CA ASN A 58 16.20 3.03 -4.59
C ASN A 58 15.83 2.05 -5.73
N TYR A 59 14.79 1.23 -5.56
CA TYR A 59 14.45 0.17 -6.51
C TYR A 59 14.03 0.70 -7.90
N PRO A 60 13.10 1.66 -8.04
CA PRO A 60 12.80 2.25 -9.35
C PRO A 60 14.01 2.96 -9.96
N LYS A 61 14.78 3.69 -9.14
CA LYS A 61 15.97 4.43 -9.58
C LYS A 61 17.06 3.51 -10.16
N SER A 62 17.26 2.34 -9.56
CA SER A 62 18.33 1.40 -9.95
C SER A 62 17.91 0.42 -11.05
N THR A 63 16.63 0.05 -11.12
CA THR A 63 16.17 -1.01 -12.04
C THR A 63 15.42 -0.50 -13.26
N GLY A 64 14.95 0.75 -13.25
CA GLY A 64 14.06 1.29 -14.29
C GLY A 64 12.69 0.59 -14.37
N ARG A 65 12.40 -0.32 -13.43
CA ARG A 65 11.11 -1.04 -13.41
C ARG A 65 10.02 -0.14 -12.87
N PRO A 66 8.88 -0.02 -13.56
CA PRO A 66 7.78 0.81 -13.09
C PRO A 66 7.15 0.22 -11.84
N ALA A 67 6.66 1.09 -10.97
CA ALA A 67 5.92 0.75 -9.76
C ALA A 67 4.91 1.86 -9.44
N ILE A 68 3.81 1.51 -8.78
CA ILE A 68 2.92 2.48 -8.13
C ILE A 68 3.33 2.53 -6.66
N VAL A 69 3.60 3.72 -6.12
CA VAL A 69 3.96 3.90 -4.71
C VAL A 69 2.89 4.76 -4.03
N ILE A 70 2.38 4.26 -2.91
CA ILE A 70 1.44 4.95 -2.02
C ILE A 70 2.17 5.18 -0.71
N ALA A 71 2.63 6.41 -0.46
CA ALA A 71 3.37 6.79 0.74
C ALA A 71 2.73 8.00 1.43
N GLY A 72 2.91 8.10 2.74
CA GLY A 72 2.45 9.25 3.53
C GLY A 72 3.53 10.32 3.75
N ASN A 73 3.16 11.57 4.05
CA ASN A 73 1.80 12.06 4.33
C ASN A 73 1.09 12.64 3.08
N GLY A 74 -0.24 12.56 3.02
CA GLY A 74 -1.06 13.01 1.88
C GLY A 74 -0.96 14.50 1.52
N MET A 75 -0.41 15.34 2.42
CA MET A 75 -0.12 16.75 2.13
C MET A 75 1.30 16.98 1.57
N CYS A 76 2.10 15.92 1.38
CA CYS A 76 3.49 16.00 0.92
C CYS A 76 4.40 16.91 1.76
N SER A 77 4.02 17.21 3.01
CA SER A 77 4.74 18.14 3.89
C SER A 77 5.83 17.48 4.75
N GLY A 78 5.93 16.14 4.71
CA GLY A 78 6.85 15.37 5.52
C GLY A 78 6.60 13.87 5.46
N GLY A 79 7.44 13.10 6.15
CA GLY A 79 7.35 11.64 6.19
C GLY A 79 8.03 10.97 4.99
N ARG A 80 7.65 9.70 4.72
CA ARG A 80 8.29 8.87 3.69
C ARG A 80 8.07 9.37 2.26
N ILE A 81 6.97 10.08 2.01
CA ILE A 81 6.63 10.63 0.68
C ILE A 81 7.71 11.58 0.16
N VAL A 82 8.37 12.34 1.03
CA VAL A 82 9.40 13.32 0.64
C VAL A 82 10.60 12.63 -0.05
N ASN A 83 10.87 11.36 0.26
CA ASN A 83 11.97 10.62 -0.36
C ASN A 83 11.65 10.12 -1.79
N TYR A 84 10.37 10.23 -2.22
CA TYR A 84 9.89 9.83 -3.54
C TYR A 84 9.69 11.01 -4.49
N LEU A 85 9.75 12.25 -3.99
CA LEU A 85 9.68 13.49 -4.77
C LEU A 85 11.08 13.89 -5.24
#